data_AF-A0A2S9GS61-F1
#
_entry.id   AF-A0A2S9GS61-F1
#
_cell.length_a   1.000
_cell.length_b   1.000
_cell.length_c   1.000
_cell.angle_alpha   90.00
_cell.angle_beta   90.00
_cell.angle_gamma   90.00
#
_symmetry.space_group_name_H-M   'P 1'
#
loop_
_entity.id
_entity.type
_entity.pdbx_description
1 polymer ?
#
loop_
_entity_poly.entity_id
_entity_poly.type
_entity_poly.pdbx_seq_one_letter_code
_entity_poly.pdbx_strand_id
1 'polypeptide(L)'
;MEGAKLQANDIALDAANNINLLAAKNTSDLQSSNSGSSAGIGATLGSNGQQTGLSFQISVSQSKGHANGSETTYDNTQITATDKLSIKSGNDTNLIGAQLAADKVKANIGDNLNIVTLQDQSNYDSKQENGGFSLSLCIPPICAGTPVTVSINYEKQTVNHNYQSAAGKGA
;
A
#
# COMPACT_ATOMS: atom_id res chain seq x y z
N MET A 1 26.69 7.05 6.52
CA MET A 1 25.86 7.69 5.48
C MET A 1 24.55 6.95 5.37
N GLU A 2 23.48 7.66 5.04
CA GLU A 2 22.11 7.13 4.96
C GLU A 2 21.52 7.43 3.58
N GLY A 3 20.96 6.42 2.92
CA GLY A 3 20.32 6.54 1.59
C GLY A 3 21.22 7.13 0.49
N ALA A 4 22.55 7.05 0.64
CA ALA A 4 23.48 7.69 -0.28
C ALA A 4 23.65 6.86 -1.55
N LYS A 5 23.80 7.51 -2.71
CA LYS A 5 24.12 6.87 -3.99
C LYS A 5 25.44 7.41 -4.50
N LEU A 6 26.44 6.54 -4.64
CA LEU A 6 27.79 6.88 -5.10
C LEU A 6 28.17 6.01 -6.28
N GLN A 7 28.63 6.63 -7.36
CA GLN A 7 29.10 5.93 -8.55
C GLN A 7 30.40 6.55 -9.05
N ALA A 8 31.42 5.73 -9.26
CA ALA A 8 32.71 6.15 -9.81
C ALA A 8 33.44 4.96 -10.45
N ASN A 9 34.60 5.21 -11.08
CA ASN A 9 35.43 4.13 -11.60
C ASN A 9 36.07 3.32 -10.45
N ASP A 10 36.71 4.03 -9.52
CA ASP A 10 37.23 3.51 -8.27
C ASP A 10 36.60 4.25 -7.09
N ILE A 11 36.29 3.53 -6.01
CA ILE A 11 35.78 4.10 -4.76
C ILE A 11 36.62 3.60 -3.59
N ALA A 12 37.04 4.52 -2.72
CA ALA A 12 37.72 4.19 -1.46
C ALA A 12 36.92 4.74 -0.27
N LEU A 13 36.54 3.85 0.63
CA LEU A 13 35.98 4.17 1.95
C LEU A 13 37.07 3.90 2.99
N ASP A 14 37.60 4.95 3.62
CA ASP A 14 38.60 4.85 4.67
C ASP A 14 38.12 5.58 5.92
N ALA A 15 37.89 4.82 7.00
CA ALA A 15 37.48 5.36 8.29
C ALA A 15 38.39 4.83 9.39
N ALA A 16 38.86 5.74 10.26
CA ALA A 16 39.73 5.40 11.39
C ALA A 16 39.04 4.50 12.43
N ASN A 17 37.70 4.55 12.52
CA ASN A 17 36.90 3.74 13.44
C ASN A 17 35.92 2.88 12.63
N ASN A 18 34.65 3.27 12.57
CA ASN A 18 33.59 2.48 11.94
C ASN A 18 33.20 3.02 10.56
N ILE A 19 32.79 2.12 9.66
CA ILE A 19 32.07 2.46 8.42
C ILE A 19 30.61 2.08 8.60
N ASN A 20 29.69 3.03 8.43
CA ASN A 20 28.25 2.79 8.52
C ASN A 20 27.55 3.22 7.22
N LEU A 21 27.09 2.23 6.45
CA LEU A 21 26.27 2.40 5.25
C LEU A 21 24.86 1.93 5.58
N LEU A 22 23.94 2.87 5.74
CA LEU A 22 22.61 2.64 6.25
C LEU A 22 21.56 3.01 5.18
N ALA A 23 20.45 2.29 5.07
CA ALA A 23 19.33 2.77 4.26
C ALA A 23 18.68 4.01 4.89
N ALA A 24 18.15 4.91 4.07
CA ALA A 24 17.23 5.92 4.55
C ALA A 24 15.86 5.29 4.79
N LYS A 25 15.22 5.61 5.91
CA LYS A 25 13.88 5.11 6.27
C LYS A 25 12.83 6.17 5.94
N ASN A 26 11.84 5.80 5.13
CA ASN A 26 10.69 6.64 4.78
C ASN A 26 9.40 5.99 5.28
N THR A 27 8.65 6.68 6.14
CA THR A 27 7.33 6.23 6.61
C THR A 27 6.26 7.18 6.10
N SER A 28 5.22 6.63 5.46
CA SER A 28 4.06 7.34 4.92
C SER A 28 2.80 6.81 5.58
N ASP A 29 1.99 7.71 6.15
CA ASP A 29 0.75 7.35 6.81
C ASP A 29 -0.45 7.88 6.00
N LEU A 30 -1.42 7.01 5.76
CA LEU A 30 -2.70 7.31 5.14
C LEU A 30 -3.79 7.23 6.21
N GLN A 31 -4.55 8.31 6.41
CA GLN A 31 -5.78 8.29 7.19
C GLN A 31 -6.90 8.89 6.36
N SER A 32 -7.97 8.13 6.18
CA SER A 32 -9.15 8.54 5.42
C SER A 32 -10.42 8.18 6.17
N SER A 33 -11.37 9.12 6.16
CA SER A 33 -12.69 8.94 6.76
C SER A 33 -13.75 9.53 5.84
N ASN A 34 -14.74 8.72 5.48
CA ASN A 34 -15.84 9.13 4.62
C ASN A 34 -17.17 8.77 5.27
N SER A 35 -18.13 9.66 5.14
CA SER A 35 -19.52 9.42 5.53
C SER A 35 -20.43 9.99 4.45
N GLY A 36 -21.44 9.23 4.04
CA GLY A 36 -22.40 9.64 3.03
C GLY A 36 -23.81 9.19 3.40
N SER A 37 -24.78 10.00 3.01
CA SER A 37 -26.19 9.66 3.06
C SER A 37 -26.86 10.12 1.78
N SER A 38 -27.70 9.29 1.19
CA SER A 38 -28.48 9.65 0.01
C SER A 38 -29.92 9.22 0.17
N ALA A 39 -30.82 10.02 -0.41
CA ALA A 39 -32.22 9.68 -0.56
C ALA A 39 -32.59 9.94 -2.03
N GLY A 40 -33.28 9.00 -2.65
CA GLY A 40 -33.60 9.02 -4.06
C GLY A 40 -35.05 8.64 -4.30
N ILE A 41 -35.63 9.27 -5.32
CA ILE A 41 -36.87 8.81 -5.93
C ILE A 41 -36.58 8.54 -7.40
N GLY A 42 -37.03 7.40 -7.91
CA GLY A 42 -36.73 6.94 -9.25
C GLY A 42 -37.97 6.36 -9.93
N ALA A 43 -37.95 6.39 -11.26
CA ALA A 43 -38.85 5.59 -12.07
C ALA A 43 -38.00 4.74 -13.00
N THR A 44 -38.27 3.44 -13.06
CA THR A 44 -37.54 2.53 -13.96
C THR A 44 -38.53 1.83 -14.86
N LEU A 45 -38.16 1.74 -16.14
CA LEU A 45 -38.84 0.96 -17.15
C LEU A 45 -37.91 -0.19 -17.55
N GLY A 46 -38.33 -1.43 -17.30
CA GLY A 46 -37.51 -2.60 -17.59
C GLY A 46 -38.34 -3.80 -17.99
N SER A 47 -37.72 -4.69 -18.75
CA SER A 47 -38.25 -6.00 -19.12
C SER A 47 -37.21 -7.07 -18.72
N ASN A 48 -37.31 -7.59 -17.51
CA ASN A 48 -36.37 -8.59 -16.99
C ASN A 48 -37.04 -9.98 -16.95
N GLY A 49 -37.50 -10.46 -18.11
CA GLY A 49 -37.97 -11.84 -18.36
C GLY A 49 -39.19 -12.35 -17.58
N GLN A 50 -39.45 -11.82 -16.39
CA GLN A 50 -40.50 -12.20 -15.45
C GLN A 50 -41.36 -10.99 -15.03
N GLN A 51 -40.89 -9.76 -15.26
CA GLN A 51 -41.66 -8.53 -15.07
C GLN A 51 -41.34 -7.52 -16.20
N THR A 52 -42.38 -6.98 -16.82
CA THR A 52 -42.30 -5.86 -17.76
C THR A 52 -43.18 -4.76 -17.20
N GLY A 53 -42.64 -3.58 -16.94
CA GLY A 53 -43.46 -2.45 -16.47
C GLY A 53 -42.72 -1.24 -15.93
N LEU A 54 -43.51 -0.19 -15.64
CA LEU A 54 -43.08 1.01 -14.93
C LEU A 54 -43.15 0.76 -13.42
N SER A 55 -42.04 0.98 -12.72
CA SER A 55 -42.00 1.00 -11.26
C SER A 55 -41.55 2.36 -10.75
N PHE A 56 -42.04 2.75 -9.58
CA PHE A 56 -41.58 3.91 -8.82
C PHE A 56 -40.80 3.42 -7.61
N GLN A 57 -39.57 3.90 -7.44
CA GLN A 57 -38.72 3.54 -6.32
C GLN A 57 -38.49 4.73 -5.41
N ILE A 58 -38.45 4.44 -4.12
CA ILE A 58 -37.92 5.33 -3.08
C ILE A 58 -36.77 4.59 -2.42
N SER A 59 -35.60 5.20 -2.36
CA SER A 59 -34.41 4.61 -1.75
C SER A 59 -33.76 5.58 -0.77
N VAL A 60 -33.24 5.04 0.31
CA VAL A 60 -32.38 5.75 1.27
C VAL A 60 -31.15 4.89 1.51
N SER A 61 -29.97 5.50 1.49
CA SER A 61 -28.73 4.80 1.80
C SER A 61 -27.83 5.63 2.70
N GLN A 62 -27.06 4.94 3.53
CA GLN A 62 -26.04 5.50 4.39
C GLN A 62 -24.76 4.67 4.24
N SER A 63 -23.62 5.35 4.19
CA SER A 63 -22.31 4.73 4.11
C SER A 63 -21.33 5.42 5.05
N LYS A 64 -20.50 4.62 5.71
CA LYS A 64 -19.41 5.09 6.55
C LYS A 64 -18.18 4.24 6.30
N GLY A 65 -17.09 4.89 5.94
CA GLY A 65 -15.81 4.27 5.62
C GLY A 65 -14.70 4.89 6.43
N HIS A 66 -13.80 4.05 6.94
CA HIS A 66 -12.52 4.47 7.48
C HIS A 66 -11.42 3.61 6.86
N ALA A 67 -10.31 4.24 6.48
CA ALA A 67 -9.13 3.55 5.99
C ALA A 67 -7.89 4.16 6.63
N ASN A 68 -7.11 3.32 7.29
CA ASN A 68 -5.81 3.66 7.82
C ASN A 68 -4.76 2.81 7.10
N GLY A 69 -3.67 3.42 6.66
CA GLY A 69 -2.53 2.71 6.10
C GLY A 69 -1.24 3.31 6.64
N SER A 70 -0.23 2.49 6.81
CA SER A 70 1.13 2.93 7.12
C SER A 70 2.09 2.12 6.27
N GLU A 71 2.95 2.80 5.54
CA GLU A 71 3.94 2.20 4.67
C GLU A 71 5.32 2.69 5.08
N THR A 72 6.18 1.77 5.48
CA THR A 72 7.60 2.01 5.75
C THR A 72 8.43 1.40 4.64
N THR A 73 9.13 2.24 3.88
CA THR A 73 10.08 1.84 2.85
C THR A 73 11.50 2.22 3.25
N TYR A 74 12.47 1.44 2.79
CA TYR A 74 13.88 1.69 2.99
C TYR A 74 14.55 1.98 1.64
N ASP A 75 15.13 3.17 1.52
CA ASP A 75 15.95 3.52 0.36
C ASP A 75 17.41 3.14 0.63
N ASN A 76 17.83 2.04 0.02
CA ASN A 76 19.16 1.48 0.27
C ASN A 76 20.29 2.47 -0.06
N THR A 77 21.35 2.48 0.76
CA THR A 77 22.62 3.09 0.36
C THR A 77 23.24 2.25 -0.76
N GLN A 78 23.63 2.87 -1.86
CA GLN A 78 24.19 2.21 -3.04
C GLN A 78 25.57 2.77 -3.37
N ILE A 79 26.57 1.89 -3.46
CA ILE A 79 27.93 2.26 -3.87
C ILE A 79 28.33 1.35 -5.02
N THR A 80 28.53 1.96 -6.18
CA THR A 80 28.89 1.25 -7.41
C THR A 80 30.22 1.76 -7.94
N ALA A 81 31.26 0.94 -7.85
CA ALA A 81 32.53 1.19 -8.53
C ALA A 81 32.58 0.35 -9.82
N THR A 82 33.09 0.86 -10.93
CA THR A 82 33.16 0.05 -12.16
C THR A 82 34.38 -0.86 -12.19
N ASP A 83 35.47 -0.52 -11.49
CA ASP A 83 36.66 -1.40 -11.36
C ASP A 83 36.83 -1.81 -9.89
N LYS A 84 37.23 -0.88 -9.01
CA LYS A 84 37.60 -1.23 -7.64
C LYS A 84 36.85 -0.48 -6.55
N LEU A 85 36.31 -1.23 -5.60
CA LEU A 85 35.83 -0.72 -4.31
C LEU A 85 36.79 -1.16 -3.20
N SER A 86 37.42 -0.20 -2.52
CA SER A 86 38.27 -0.45 -1.35
C SER A 86 37.57 0.05 -0.08
N ILE A 87 37.44 -0.81 0.92
CA ILE A 87 36.80 -0.51 2.21
C ILE A 87 37.86 -0.74 3.29
N LYS A 88 38.07 0.25 4.15
CA LYS A 88 39.00 0.17 5.28
C LYS A 88 38.37 0.79 6.53
N SER A 89 38.11 -0.02 7.54
CA SER A 89 37.63 0.42 8.86
C SER A 89 38.63 0.03 9.94
N GLY A 90 38.90 0.92 10.89
CA GLY A 90 39.70 0.58 12.07
C GLY A 90 38.99 -0.36 13.06
N ASN A 91 37.65 -0.36 13.05
CA ASN A 91 36.78 -1.21 13.85
C ASN A 91 35.71 -1.85 12.94
N ASP A 92 34.43 -1.65 13.23
CA ASP A 92 33.31 -2.31 12.56
C ASP A 92 32.93 -1.66 11.23
N THR A 93 32.49 -2.49 10.29
CA THR A 93 31.79 -2.08 9.07
C THR A 93 30.36 -2.60 9.10
N ASN A 94 29.37 -1.70 9.06
CA ASN A 94 27.95 -1.99 9.06
C ASN A 94 27.32 -1.62 7.71
N LEU A 95 26.75 -2.61 7.03
CA LEU A 95 26.00 -2.52 5.78
C LEU A 95 24.54 -2.87 6.05
N ILE A 96 23.74 -1.90 6.52
CA ILE A 96 22.36 -2.12 6.96
C ILE A 96 21.42 -1.50 5.93
N GLY A 97 20.83 -2.31 5.06
CA GLY A 97 20.12 -1.83 3.88
C GLY A 97 21.05 -1.12 2.91
N ALA A 98 22.25 -1.66 2.71
CA ALA A 98 23.22 -1.14 1.74
C ALA A 98 23.53 -2.17 0.64
N GLN A 99 23.81 -1.69 -0.57
CA GLN A 99 24.20 -2.49 -1.72
C GLN A 99 25.52 -1.95 -2.27
N LEU A 100 26.48 -2.85 -2.47
CA LEU A 100 27.80 -2.53 -2.99
C LEU A 100 28.05 -3.36 -4.26
N ALA A 101 28.48 -2.71 -5.34
CA ALA A 101 28.78 -3.38 -6.61
C ALA A 101 30.13 -2.88 -7.16
N ALA A 102 31.01 -3.82 -7.53
CA ALA A 102 32.26 -3.55 -8.23
C ALA A 102 32.83 -4.81 -8.87
N ASP A 103 33.70 -4.66 -9.88
CA ASP A 103 34.45 -5.78 -10.45
C ASP A 103 35.38 -6.40 -9.39
N LYS A 104 35.96 -5.57 -8.52
CA LYS A 104 36.79 -6.00 -7.39
C LYS A 104 36.44 -5.24 -6.13
N VAL A 105 36.06 -5.97 -5.08
CA VAL A 105 35.87 -5.43 -3.73
C VAL A 105 37.01 -5.90 -2.84
N LYS A 106 37.73 -4.96 -2.21
CA LYS A 106 38.72 -5.23 -1.16
C LYS A 106 38.28 -4.59 0.14
N ALA A 107 37.91 -5.40 1.13
CA ALA A 107 37.56 -4.93 2.46
C ALA A 107 38.66 -5.32 3.47
N ASN A 108 39.16 -4.32 4.21
CA ASN A 108 40.04 -4.50 5.36
C ASN A 108 39.32 -3.94 6.59
N ILE A 109 38.79 -4.83 7.41
CA ILE A 109 37.89 -4.50 8.51
C ILE A 109 38.62 -4.88 9.79
N GLY A 110 38.78 -3.92 10.70
CA GLY A 110 39.51 -4.13 11.95
C GLY A 110 38.84 -5.14 12.88
N ASP A 111 37.52 -4.97 13.09
CA ASP A 111 36.74 -5.82 14.01
C ASP A 111 35.68 -6.64 13.25
N ASN A 112 34.43 -6.18 13.16
CA ASN A 112 33.32 -6.97 12.59
C ASN A 112 32.79 -6.41 11.26
N LEU A 113 32.37 -7.32 10.38
CA LEU A 113 31.56 -7.01 9.21
C LEU A 113 30.12 -7.44 9.46
N ASN A 114 29.20 -6.47 9.51
CA ASN A 114 27.77 -6.70 9.69
C ASN A 114 27.02 -6.34 8.40
N ILE A 115 26.25 -7.29 7.86
CA ILE A 115 25.44 -7.10 6.66
C ILE A 115 23.99 -7.47 6.99
N VAL A 116 23.10 -6.49 6.89
CA VAL A 116 21.68 -6.64 7.21
C VAL A 116 20.87 -6.14 6.04
N THR A 117 19.96 -6.97 5.53
CA THR A 117 18.95 -6.53 4.55
C THR A 117 17.73 -6.02 5.30
N LEU A 118 17.22 -4.87 4.89
CA LEU A 118 15.97 -4.31 5.43
C LEU A 118 14.81 -4.70 4.53
N GLN A 119 13.64 -4.90 5.12
CA GLN A 119 12.41 -5.24 4.43
C GLN A 119 11.48 -4.04 4.43
N ASP A 120 10.91 -3.74 3.27
CA ASP A 120 9.82 -2.78 3.17
C ASP A 120 8.58 -3.39 3.82
N GLN A 121 7.86 -2.58 4.60
CA GLN A 121 6.66 -3.00 5.32
C GLN A 121 5.49 -2.11 4.93
N SER A 122 4.37 -2.70 4.52
CA SER A 122 3.11 -1.96 4.34
C SER A 122 1.99 -2.61 5.15
N ASN A 123 1.30 -1.80 5.92
CA ASN A 123 0.10 -2.18 6.65
C ASN A 123 -1.08 -1.34 6.14
N TYR A 124 -2.21 -1.99 5.88
CA TYR A 124 -3.43 -1.33 5.44
C TYR A 124 -4.64 -1.98 6.08
N ASP A 125 -5.41 -1.18 6.81
CA ASP A 125 -6.62 -1.56 7.50
C ASP A 125 -7.75 -0.64 7.05
N SER A 126 -8.75 -1.19 6.37
CA SER A 126 -9.96 -0.45 5.99
C SER A 126 -11.23 -1.15 6.41
N LYS A 127 -12.21 -0.35 6.77
CA LYS A 127 -13.53 -0.79 7.19
C LYS A 127 -14.59 0.08 6.52
N GLN A 128 -15.47 -0.58 5.78
CA GLN A 128 -16.56 0.05 5.06
C GLN A 128 -17.88 -0.57 5.53
N GLU A 129 -18.79 0.25 6.03
CA GLU A 129 -20.13 -0.13 6.46
C GLU A 129 -21.16 0.63 5.61
N ASN A 130 -22.03 -0.11 4.93
CA ASN A 130 -23.07 0.41 4.07
C ASN A 130 -24.42 -0.18 4.51
N GLY A 131 -25.44 0.68 4.56
CA GLY A 131 -26.80 0.28 4.86
C GLY A 131 -27.78 1.02 3.96
N GLY A 132 -28.81 0.33 3.49
CA GLY A 132 -29.82 0.90 2.60
C GLY A 132 -31.19 0.27 2.78
N PHE A 133 -32.19 1.07 2.47
CA PHE A 133 -33.59 0.68 2.41
C PHE A 133 -34.15 1.15 1.07
N SER A 134 -34.82 0.26 0.34
CA SER A 134 -35.47 0.60 -0.91
C SER A 134 -36.90 0.03 -0.94
N LEU A 135 -37.84 0.85 -1.37
CA LEU A 135 -39.24 0.50 -1.59
C LEU A 135 -39.55 0.71 -3.07
N SER A 136 -40.12 -0.28 -3.73
CA SER A 136 -40.55 -0.19 -5.12
C SER A 136 -42.02 -0.56 -5.25
N LEU A 137 -42.76 0.32 -5.92
CA LEU A 137 -44.19 0.18 -6.19
C LEU A 137 -44.40 -0.04 -7.69
N CYS A 138 -45.15 -1.08 -8.01
CA CYS A 138 -45.49 -1.48 -9.37
C CYS A 138 -46.99 -1.24 -9.60
N ILE A 139 -47.35 -0.52 -10.66
CA ILE A 139 -48.74 -0.10 -10.92
C ILE A 139 -49.38 -0.99 -12.01
N PRO A 140 -50.39 -1.83 -11.70
CA PRO A 140 -51.16 -2.58 -12.70
C PRO A 140 -52.08 -1.67 -13.55
N PRO A 141 -52.46 -2.02 -14.80
CA PRO A 141 -52.14 -3.24 -15.56
C PRO A 141 -50.74 -3.19 -16.22
N ILE A 142 -49.96 -2.16 -15.90
CA ILE A 142 -48.67 -1.83 -16.53
C ILE A 142 -47.54 -2.75 -16.04
N CYS A 143 -47.83 -3.64 -15.09
CA CYS A 143 -46.91 -4.68 -14.70
C CYS A 143 -47.59 -6.00 -14.30
N ALA A 144 -46.92 -7.10 -14.66
CA ALA A 144 -47.24 -8.45 -14.23
C ALA A 144 -46.30 -8.87 -13.10
N GLY A 145 -46.82 -9.38 -11.98
CA GLY A 145 -46.03 -9.83 -10.83
C GLY A 145 -46.37 -9.13 -9.51
N THR A 146 -45.42 -9.12 -8.56
CA THR A 146 -45.63 -8.60 -7.20
C THR A 146 -45.75 -7.06 -7.21
N PRO A 147 -46.86 -6.48 -6.69
CA PRO A 147 -47.14 -5.05 -6.81
C PRO A 147 -46.27 -4.16 -5.90
N VAL A 148 -45.68 -4.74 -4.85
CA VAL A 148 -44.82 -4.02 -3.90
C VAL A 148 -43.61 -4.89 -3.59
N THR A 149 -42.41 -4.32 -3.71
CA THR A 149 -41.18 -4.96 -3.26
C THR A 149 -40.43 -4.06 -2.28
N VAL A 150 -39.94 -4.67 -1.20
CA VAL A 150 -39.17 -4.01 -0.15
C VAL A 150 -37.82 -4.70 -0.09
N SER A 151 -36.76 -3.91 -0.12
CA SER A 151 -35.39 -4.40 -0.07
C SER A 151 -34.63 -3.68 1.03
N ILE A 152 -33.98 -4.46 1.89
CA ILE A 152 -33.02 -3.97 2.88
C ILE A 152 -31.65 -4.53 2.52
N ASN A 153 -30.64 -3.69 2.49
CA ASN A 153 -29.27 -4.11 2.24
C ASN A 153 -28.37 -3.60 3.37
N TYR A 154 -27.57 -4.50 3.94
CA TYR A 154 -26.54 -4.17 4.92
C TYR A 154 -25.28 -4.91 4.51
N GLU A 155 -24.21 -4.15 4.30
CA GLU A 155 -22.94 -4.66 3.81
C GLU A 155 -21.82 -4.12 4.68
N LYS A 156 -20.94 -5.03 5.11
CA LYS A 156 -19.77 -4.70 5.89
C LYS A 156 -18.56 -5.36 5.27
N GLN A 157 -17.61 -4.54 4.84
CA GLN A 157 -16.35 -4.98 4.27
C GLN A 157 -15.22 -4.55 5.20
N THR A 158 -14.31 -5.47 5.50
CA THR A 158 -13.08 -5.19 6.25
C THR A 158 -11.93 -5.77 5.46
N VAL A 159 -10.89 -4.96 5.25
CA VAL A 159 -9.68 -5.36 4.53
C VAL A 159 -8.51 -5.08 5.45
N ASN A 160 -7.76 -6.13 5.78
CA ASN A 160 -6.52 -6.03 6.53
C ASN A 160 -5.42 -6.62 5.66
N HIS A 161 -4.33 -5.87 5.47
CA HIS A 161 -3.21 -6.27 4.64
C HIS A 161 -1.91 -5.92 5.35
N ASN A 162 -1.09 -6.93 5.62
CA ASN A 162 0.25 -6.77 6.18
C ASN A 162 1.24 -7.41 5.22
N TYR A 163 2.15 -6.62 4.68
CA TYR A 163 3.11 -7.05 3.68
C TYR A 163 4.52 -6.69 4.13
N GLN A 164 5.44 -7.64 3.98
CA GLN A 164 6.85 -7.45 4.26
C GLN A 164 7.64 -8.08 3.12
N SER A 165 8.49 -7.30 2.45
CA SER A 165 9.31 -7.82 1.37
C SER A 165 10.74 -7.29 1.44
N ALA A 166 11.70 -8.18 1.18
CA ALA A 166 13.10 -7.83 0.96
C ALA A 166 13.33 -7.64 -0.54
N ALA A 167 12.81 -6.57 -1.14
CA ALA A 167 13.10 -6.25 -2.53
C ALA A 167 14.27 -5.25 -2.58
N GLY A 168 15.46 -5.72 -2.97
CA GLY A 168 16.48 -4.80 -3.42
C GLY A 168 15.94 -4.07 -4.65
N LYS A 169 15.77 -2.75 -4.59
CA LYS A 169 15.46 -1.93 -5.77
C LYS A 169 16.61 -2.06 -6.77
N GLY A 170 16.54 -3.08 -7.62
CA GLY A 170 17.42 -3.25 -8.77
C GLY A 170 17.04 -2.19 -9.80
N ALA A 171 17.98 -1.30 -10.08
CA ALA A 171 17.93 -0.41 -11.23
C ALA A 171 18.37 -1.17 -12.48
#